data_AF-A0AAD9UH85-F1
#
_entry.id   AF-A0AAD9UH85-F1
#
_cell.length_a   1.000
_cell.length_b   1.000
_cell.length_c   1.000
_cell.angle_alpha   90.00
_cell.angle_beta   90.00
_cell.angle_gamma   90.00
#
_symmetry.space_group_name_H-M   'P 1'
#
loop_
_entity.id
_entity.type
_entity.pdbx_description
1 polymer ?
#
loop_
_entity_poly.entity_id
_entity_poly.type
_entity_poly.pdbx_seq_one_letter_code
_entity_poly.pdbx_strand_id
1 'polypeptide(L)'
;MIEALHTGMMANVSVGGEVSESFSVTNGVKQGCVLAPTLFSIFLSSMLDEAFRDIGGGVYIQSRQSADLFNVAHFRAKTKTTRILMRELLFADDSAVVTYTAEEMQRSLA
;
A
#
# COMPACT_ATOMS: atom_id res chain seq x y z
N MET A 1 9.82 7.55 -20.25
CA MET A 1 9.75 8.82 -19.48
C MET A 1 9.97 8.60 -17.99
N ILE A 2 9.22 7.69 -17.33
CA ILE A 2 9.41 7.38 -15.90
C ILE A 2 10.80 6.78 -15.63
N GLU A 3 11.20 5.78 -16.42
CA GLU A 3 12.51 5.12 -16.31
C GLU A 3 13.68 6.12 -16.38
N ALA A 4 13.58 7.12 -17.26
CA ALA A 4 14.61 8.14 -17.45
C ALA A 4 14.88 9.00 -16.20
N LEU A 5 13.97 9.03 -15.23
CA LEU A 5 14.20 9.69 -13.93
C LEU A 5 15.13 8.88 -13.01
N HIS A 6 15.35 7.61 -13.34
CA HIS A 6 16.04 6.64 -12.49
C HIS A 6 17.19 5.91 -13.21
N THR A 7 17.30 6.00 -14.53
CA THR A 7 18.44 5.47 -15.29
C THR A 7 19.74 6.20 -14.92
N GLY A 8 20.81 5.45 -14.64
CA GLY A 8 22.14 6.02 -14.37
C GLY A 8 22.23 6.80 -13.05
N MET A 9 21.32 6.57 -12.11
CA MET A 9 21.39 7.18 -10.79
C MET A 9 22.68 6.79 -10.08
N MET A 10 23.34 7.80 -9.51
CA MET A 10 24.51 7.65 -8.65
C MET A 10 24.17 8.19 -7.26
N ALA A 11 24.72 7.55 -6.22
CA ALA A 11 24.57 7.96 -4.84
C ALA A 11 25.92 8.02 -4.13
N ASN A 12 25.95 8.77 -3.04
CA ASN A 12 27.06 8.84 -2.09
C ASN A 12 26.46 8.71 -0.69
N VAL A 13 27.22 8.17 0.27
CA VAL A 13 26.83 8.10 1.67
C VAL A 13 27.56 9.19 2.44
N SER A 14 26.83 10.00 3.21
CA SER A 14 27.42 10.99 4.11
C SER A 14 27.26 10.54 5.56
N VAL A 15 28.39 10.42 6.29
CA VAL A 15 28.41 10.03 7.70
C VAL A 15 29.47 10.85 8.43
N GLY A 16 29.08 11.54 9.50
CA GLY A 16 30.04 12.26 10.35
C GLY A 16 30.80 13.41 9.66
N GLY A 17 30.25 13.95 8.56
CA GLY A 17 30.89 15.01 7.77
C GLY A 17 31.76 14.50 6.61
N GLU A 18 32.05 13.20 6.57
CA GLU A 18 32.74 12.56 5.45
C GLU A 18 31.73 12.06 4.41
N VAL A 19 32.14 12.02 3.14
CA VAL A 19 31.32 11.58 2.01
C VAL A 19 32.04 10.44 1.28
N SER A 20 31.33 9.33 1.04
CA SER A 20 31.87 8.18 0.31
C SER A 20 32.13 8.50 -1.17
N GLU A 21 32.90 7.62 -1.84
CA GLU A 21 32.90 7.58 -3.30
C GLU A 21 31.50 7.32 -3.85
N SER A 22 31.29 7.74 -5.12
CA SER A 22 29.99 7.61 -5.77
C SER A 22 29.79 6.21 -6.32
N PHE A 23 28.59 5.66 -6.15
CA PHE A 23 28.24 4.33 -6.64
C PHE A 23 26.90 4.35 -7.36
N SER A 24 26.72 3.39 -8.28
CA SER A 24 25.49 3.26 -9.06
C SER A 24 24.36 2.71 -8.20
N VAL A 25 23.18 3.32 -8.31
CA VAL A 25 21.95 2.87 -7.65
C VAL A 25 21.22 1.91 -8.59
N THR A 26 21.22 0.63 -8.23
CA THR A 26 20.61 -0.44 -9.05
C THR A 26 19.20 -0.80 -8.61
N ASN A 27 18.77 -0.37 -7.41
CA ASN A 27 17.47 -0.68 -6.84
C ASN A 27 16.86 0.54 -6.13
N GLY A 28 15.53 0.56 -6.10
CA GLY A 28 14.76 1.63 -5.46
C GLY A 28 14.61 2.88 -6.33
N VAL A 29 13.98 3.88 -5.74
CA VAL A 29 13.67 5.16 -6.38
C VAL A 29 14.29 6.28 -5.55
N LYS A 30 14.67 7.38 -6.21
CA LYS A 30 15.29 8.53 -5.53
C LYS A 30 14.33 9.17 -4.51
N GLN A 31 14.74 9.25 -3.25
CA GLN A 31 14.00 9.99 -2.23
C GLN A 31 13.89 11.48 -2.62
N GLY A 32 12.71 12.07 -2.46
CA GLY A 32 12.42 13.43 -2.94
C GLY A 32 12.07 13.52 -4.43
N CYS A 33 12.10 12.41 -5.19
CA CYS A 33 11.47 12.37 -6.50
C CYS A 33 9.94 12.43 -6.34
N VAL A 34 9.29 13.33 -7.11
CA VAL A 34 7.83 13.51 -7.07
C VAL A 34 7.07 12.23 -7.41
N LEU A 35 7.64 11.35 -8.24
CA LEU A 35 7.00 10.09 -8.63
C LEU A 35 7.35 8.91 -7.73
N ALA A 36 8.39 9.02 -6.89
CA ALA A 36 8.83 7.91 -6.04
C ALA A 36 7.71 7.37 -5.12
N PRO A 37 6.90 8.20 -4.44
CA PRO A 37 5.80 7.70 -3.61
C PRO A 37 4.77 6.90 -4.40
N THR A 38 4.38 7.39 -5.59
CA THR A 38 3.41 6.71 -6.44
C THR A 38 3.95 5.37 -6.95
N LEU A 39 5.22 5.33 -7.37
CA LEU A 39 5.86 4.09 -7.80
C LEU A 39 5.93 3.06 -6.67
N PHE A 40 6.25 3.52 -5.46
CA PHE A 40 6.26 2.67 -4.27
C PHE A 40 4.86 2.12 -3.97
N SER A 41 3.82 2.96 -3.98
CA SER A 41 2.43 2.53 -3.77
C SER A 41 1.96 1.50 -4.80
N ILE A 42 2.31 1.67 -6.08
CA ILE A 42 1.99 0.69 -7.13
C ILE A 42 2.69 -0.64 -6.87
N PHE A 43 3.98 -0.60 -6.58
CA PHE A 43 4.78 -1.79 -6.27
C PHE A 43 4.23 -2.53 -5.05
N LEU A 44 4.02 -1.82 -3.94
CA LEU A 44 3.50 -2.38 -2.70
C LEU A 44 2.09 -2.96 -2.89
N SER A 45 1.20 -2.29 -3.62
CA SER A 45 -0.14 -2.81 -3.90
C SER A 45 -0.09 -4.09 -4.73
N SER A 46 0.80 -4.15 -5.72
CA SER A 46 0.96 -5.34 -6.57
C SER A 46 1.56 -6.51 -5.78
N MET A 47 2.52 -6.22 -4.90
CA MET A 47 3.14 -7.21 -4.01
C MET A 47 2.10 -7.80 -3.04
N LEU A 48 1.24 -6.96 -2.45
CA LEU A 48 0.21 -7.40 -1.52
C LEU A 48 -0.93 -8.16 -2.22
N ASP A 49 -1.32 -7.76 -3.45
CA ASP A 49 -2.28 -8.51 -4.25
C ASP A 49 -1.79 -9.94 -4.55
N GLU A 50 -0.50 -10.09 -4.86
CA GLU A 50 0.12 -11.41 -5.02
C GLU A 50 0.17 -12.18 -3.69
N ALA A 51 0.63 -11.55 -2.60
CA ALA A 51 0.76 -12.18 -1.30
C ALA A 51 -0.59 -12.68 -0.75
N PHE A 52 -1.66 -11.94 -0.98
CA PHE A 52 -3.01 -12.29 -0.51
C PHE A 52 -3.86 -13.03 -1.54
N ARG A 53 -3.31 -13.41 -2.70
CA ARG A 53 -4.08 -14.04 -3.79
C ARG A 53 -4.82 -15.30 -3.33
N ASP A 54 -4.14 -16.15 -2.57
CA ASP A 54 -4.67 -17.44 -2.09
C ASP A 54 -5.01 -17.43 -0.58
N ILE A 55 -4.78 -16.30 0.09
CA ILE A 55 -5.07 -16.14 1.51
C ILE A 55 -6.52 -15.70 1.68
N GLY A 56 -7.34 -16.62 2.20
CA GLY A 56 -8.69 -16.30 2.64
C GLY A 56 -8.66 -15.42 3.89
N GLY A 57 -9.28 -14.24 3.82
CA GLY A 57 -9.31 -13.28 4.93
C GLY A 57 -9.75 -11.89 4.48
N GLY A 58 -9.76 -10.95 5.42
CA GLY A 58 -10.23 -9.58 5.22
C GLY A 58 -11.46 -9.24 6.05
N VAL A 59 -11.83 -7.97 6.02
CA VAL A 59 -13.05 -7.45 6.62
C VAL A 59 -13.94 -6.89 5.51
N TYR A 60 -15.20 -7.29 5.47
CA TYR A 60 -16.18 -6.67 4.58
C TYR A 60 -16.71 -5.37 5.21
N ILE A 61 -16.54 -4.27 4.49
CA ILE A 61 -17.17 -2.99 4.81
C ILE A 61 -18.41 -2.81 3.95
N GLN A 62 -19.55 -2.56 4.60
CA GLN A 62 -20.77 -2.18 3.92
C GLN A 62 -20.70 -0.71 3.52
N SER A 63 -20.83 -0.43 2.23
CA SER A 63 -20.76 0.90 1.65
C SER A 63 -22.01 1.22 0.84
N ARG A 64 -22.27 2.51 0.64
CA ARG A 64 -23.32 3.01 -0.25
C ARG A 64 -22.84 4.32 -0.88
N GLN A 65 -22.83 4.35 -2.21
CA GLN A 65 -22.50 5.58 -2.94
C GLN A 65 -23.53 6.67 -2.63
N SER A 66 -23.04 7.90 -2.46
CA SER A 66 -23.86 9.09 -2.18
C SER A 66 -24.74 8.99 -0.92
N ALA A 67 -24.40 8.10 0.02
CA ALA A 67 -25.05 8.08 1.32
C ALA A 67 -24.49 9.17 2.24
N ASP A 68 -25.38 9.81 2.98
CA ASP A 68 -25.00 10.53 4.19
C ASP A 68 -24.40 9.54 5.21
N LEU A 69 -23.15 9.79 5.59
CA LEU A 69 -22.38 8.97 6.53
C LEU A 69 -23.00 8.95 7.93
N PHE A 70 -23.67 10.04 8.33
CA PHE A 70 -24.31 10.14 9.65
C PHE A 70 -25.71 9.50 9.69
N ASN A 71 -26.29 9.19 8.52
CA ASN A 71 -27.54 8.48 8.43
C ASN A 71 -27.33 6.96 8.29
N VAL A 72 -27.20 6.28 9.43
CA VAL A 72 -26.96 4.83 9.50
C VAL A 72 -28.04 4.01 8.78
N ALA A 73 -29.28 4.51 8.67
CA ALA A 73 -30.35 3.79 7.97
C ALA A 73 -30.03 3.56 6.48
N HIS A 74 -29.24 4.45 5.87
CA HIS A 74 -28.77 4.28 4.50
C HIS A 74 -27.89 3.04 4.30
N PHE A 75 -27.06 2.72 5.28
CA PHE A 75 -26.18 1.54 5.24
C PHE A 75 -26.89 0.27 5.66
N ARG A 76 -28.00 0.37 6.41
CA ARG A 76 -28.87 -0.78 6.74
C ARG A 76 -29.83 -1.15 5.60
N ALA A 77 -29.93 -0.35 4.55
CA ALA A 77 -30.83 -0.60 3.44
C ALA A 77 -30.41 -1.87 2.66
N LYS A 78 -31.41 -2.67 2.28
CA LYS A 78 -31.21 -3.90 1.48
C LYS A 78 -30.83 -3.62 0.02
N THR A 79 -31.13 -2.43 -0.48
CA THR A 79 -30.85 -2.02 -1.86
C THR A 79 -29.83 -0.89 -1.87
N LYS A 80 -29.10 -0.76 -2.99
CA LYS A 80 -28.08 0.29 -3.20
C LYS A 80 -26.89 0.26 -2.22
N THR A 81 -26.74 -0.81 -1.42
CA THR A 81 -25.54 -1.06 -0.62
C THR A 81 -24.64 -2.07 -1.33
N THR A 82 -23.33 -1.90 -1.19
CA THR A 82 -22.30 -2.83 -1.67
C THR A 82 -21.46 -3.29 -0.49
N ARG A 83 -20.81 -4.45 -0.62
CA ARG A 83 -19.80 -4.92 0.33
C ARG A 83 -18.45 -4.85 -0.35
N ILE A 84 -17.52 -4.13 0.26
CA ILE A 84 -16.15 -4.00 -0.19
C ILE A 84 -15.29 -4.86 0.73
N LEU A 85 -14.57 -5.81 0.16
CA LEU A 85 -13.59 -6.58 0.91
C LEU A 85 -12.34 -5.73 1.10
N MET A 86 -11.96 -5.50 2.35
CA MET A 86 -10.70 -4.84 2.70
C MET A 86 -9.77 -5.87 3.33
N ARG A 87 -8.55 -5.99 2.81
CA ARG A 87 -7.53 -6.91 3.30
C ARG A 87 -6.35 -6.15 3.90
N GLU A 88 -6.02 -5.00 3.32
CA GLU A 88 -4.93 -4.13 3.71
C GLU A 88 -5.34 -2.66 3.79
N LEU A 89 -4.65 -1.92 4.66
CA LEU A 89 -4.66 -0.47 4.76
C LEU A 89 -3.23 0.01 4.55
N LEU A 90 -3.00 0.90 3.60
CA LEU A 90 -1.67 1.38 3.24
C LEU A 90 -1.54 2.88 3.47
N PHE A 91 -0.42 3.29 4.05
CA PHE A 91 -0.02 4.69 4.15
C PHE A 91 1.50 4.81 4.05
N ALA A 92 2.00 5.34 2.92
CA ALA A 92 3.43 5.32 2.62
C ALA A 92 4.00 3.90 2.78
N ASP A 93 5.02 3.72 3.63
CA ASP A 93 5.64 2.45 4.00
C ASP A 93 4.90 1.68 5.11
N ASP A 94 3.98 2.33 5.82
CA ASP A 94 3.14 1.68 6.82
C ASP A 94 2.03 0.86 6.18
N SER A 95 1.85 -0.37 6.67
CA SER A 95 0.76 -1.25 6.26
C SER A 95 0.09 -1.90 7.47
N ALA A 96 -1.23 -2.05 7.40
CA ALA A 96 -2.01 -2.79 8.38
C ALA A 96 -2.88 -3.82 7.67
N VAL A 97 -2.78 -5.07 8.10
CA VAL A 97 -3.64 -6.17 7.63
C VAL A 97 -4.87 -6.25 8.53
N VAL A 98 -6.05 -6.43 7.92
CA VAL A 98 -7.31 -6.49 8.64
C VAL A 98 -8.01 -7.82 8.41
N THR A 99 -8.44 -8.46 9.49
CA THR A 99 -9.19 -9.74 9.47
C THR A 99 -10.22 -9.76 10.59
N TYR A 100 -11.16 -10.72 10.56
CA TYR A 100 -12.16 -10.86 11.63
C TYR A 100 -11.60 -11.56 12.86
N THR A 101 -10.56 -12.38 12.69
CA THR A 101 -9.98 -13.18 13.78
C THR A 101 -8.46 -13.09 13.81
N ALA A 102 -7.88 -13.27 15.00
CA ALA A 102 -6.43 -13.33 15.19
C ALA A 102 -5.79 -14.53 14.46
N GLU A 103 -6.52 -15.64 14.31
CA GLU A 103 -6.04 -16.81 13.58
C GLU A 103 -5.91 -16.52 12.08
N GLU A 104 -6.90 -15.87 11.48
CA GLU A 104 -6.81 -15.38 10.10
C GLU A 104 -5.66 -14.38 9.94
N MET A 105 -5.49 -13.47 10.91
CA MET A 105 -4.38 -12.51 10.89
C MET A 105 -3.03 -13.23 10.87
N GLN A 106 -2.86 -14.24 11.72
CA GLN A 106 -1.61 -15.02 11.78
C GLN A 106 -1.35 -15.77 10.47
N ARG A 107 -2.39 -16.32 9.83
CA ARG A 107 -2.27 -16.99 8.52
C ARG A 107 -1.95 -16.00 7.40
N SER A 108 -2.47 -14.78 7.46
CA SER A 108 -2.16 -13.73 6.48
C SER A 108 -0.73 -13.18 6.56
N LEU A 109 -0.04 -13.43 7.68
CA LEU A 109 1.34 -12.98 7.91
C LEU A 109 2.36 -14.12 7.86
N ALA A 110 1.92 -15.36 7.61
CA ALA A 110 2.76 -16.55 7.55
C ALA A 110 3.26 -16.82 6.13
#